data_AF-A0A7V4GVH0-F1
#
_entry.id   AF-A0A7V4GVH0-F1
#
_cell.length_a   1.000
_cell.length_b   1.000
_cell.length_c   1.000
_cell.angle_alpha   90.00
_cell.angle_beta   90.00
_cell.angle_gamma   90.00
#
_symmetry.space_group_name_H-M   'P 1'
#
loop_
_entity.id
_entity.type
_entity.pdbx_description
1 polymer ?
#
loop_
_entity_poly.entity_id
_entity_poly.type
_entity_poly.pdbx_seq_one_letter_code
_entity_poly.pdbx_strand_id
1 'polypeptide(L)'
;SEIEPELLLHATQELNHAVLVVDRIIQLGGTPVLNPADWPRFARCAYDAPVDPYVEVILQQNLKGERCAIQRYKEIADFTNGKDHTTHQMATTILNEELEHEQDIEDWLTDLERMKEDIKKFRL
;
A
#
# COMPACT_ATOMS: atom_id res chain seq x y z
N SER A 1 4.87 -18.16 -10.41
CA SER A 1 4.63 -17.46 -9.14
C SER A 1 3.47 -16.53 -9.38
N GLU A 2 2.47 -16.50 -8.49
CA GLU A 2 1.31 -15.60 -8.59
C GLU A 2 1.66 -14.19 -8.07
N ILE A 3 2.76 -14.05 -7.32
CA ILE A 3 3.22 -12.81 -6.67
C ILE A 3 3.48 -11.67 -7.66
N GLU A 4 4.23 -11.90 -8.75
CA GLU A 4 4.60 -10.82 -9.67
C GLU A 4 3.39 -10.22 -10.40
N PRO A 5 2.48 -11.01 -11.01
CA PRO A 5 1.24 -10.48 -11.56
C PRO A 5 0.40 -9.71 -10.55
N GLU A 6 0.32 -10.17 -9.31
CA GLU A 6 -0.48 -9.53 -8.26
C GLU A 6 0.16 -8.21 -7.80
N LEU A 7 1.48 -8.16 -7.60
CA LEU A 7 2.17 -6.90 -7.28
C LEU A 7 2.05 -5.86 -8.42
N LEU A 8 1.92 -6.29 -9.68
CA LEU A 8 1.61 -5.37 -10.78
C LEU A 8 0.17 -4.84 -10.72
N LEU A 9 -0.77 -5.66 -10.23
CA LEU A 9 -2.14 -5.24 -9.98
C LEU A 9 -2.18 -4.22 -8.83
N HIS A 10 -1.53 -4.51 -7.70
CA HIS A 10 -1.39 -3.57 -6.58
C HIS A 10 -0.82 -2.23 -7.06
N ALA A 11 0.30 -2.24 -7.79
CA ALA A 11 0.90 -1.01 -8.32
C ALA A 11 -0.04 -0.21 -9.24
N THR A 12 -0.93 -0.90 -9.97
CA THR A 12 -1.96 -0.24 -10.79
C THR A 12 -3.05 0.38 -9.91
N GLN A 13 -3.47 -0.32 -8.85
CA GLN A 13 -4.42 0.20 -7.87
C GLN A 13 -3.85 1.39 -7.11
N GLU A 14 -2.57 1.36 -6.71
CA GLU A 14 -1.91 2.48 -6.05
C GLU A 14 -1.87 3.75 -6.90
N LEU A 15 -1.66 3.59 -8.22
CA LEU A 15 -1.79 4.71 -9.14
C LEU A 15 -3.23 5.24 -9.18
N ASN A 16 -4.24 4.36 -9.19
CA ASN A 16 -5.64 4.77 -9.14
C ASN A 16 -5.99 5.47 -7.82
N HIS A 17 -5.47 4.99 -6.68
CA HIS A 17 -5.60 5.66 -5.38
C HIS A 17 -5.07 7.09 -5.46
N ALA A 18 -3.87 7.28 -6.03
CA ALA A 18 -3.28 8.60 -6.20
C ALA A 18 -4.16 9.53 -7.06
N VAL A 19 -4.74 9.01 -8.15
CA VAL A 19 -5.67 9.77 -9.01
C VAL A 19 -6.93 10.19 -8.24
N LEU A 20 -7.55 9.27 -7.50
CA LEU A 20 -8.73 9.57 -6.68
C LEU A 20 -8.45 10.70 -5.67
N VAL A 21 -7.31 10.60 -4.98
CA VAL A 21 -6.90 11.60 -3.98
C VAL A 21 -6.64 12.96 -4.63
N VAL A 22 -5.93 12.99 -5.76
CA VAL A 22 -5.65 14.23 -6.51
C VAL A 22 -6.93 14.91 -6.97
N ASP A 23 -7.85 14.16 -7.57
CA ASP A 23 -9.14 14.68 -8.01
C ASP A 23 -9.95 15.23 -6.83
N ARG A 24 -9.92 14.52 -5.69
CA ARG A 24 -10.64 14.98 -4.50
C ARG A 24 -10.05 16.27 -3.93
N ILE A 25 -8.72 16.42 -3.93
CA ILE A 25 -8.06 17.67 -3.51
C ILE A 25 -8.53 18.84 -4.39
N ILE A 26 -8.61 18.65 -5.71
CA ILE A 26 -9.06 19.67 -6.65
C ILE A 26 -10.54 20.03 -6.42
N GLN A 27 -11.41 19.03 -6.21
CA GLN A 27 -12.83 19.25 -5.92
C GLN A 27 -13.06 20.08 -4.64
N LEU A 28 -12.17 19.94 -3.64
CA LEU A 28 -12.20 20.71 -2.41
C LEU A 28 -11.59 22.13 -2.55
N GLY A 29 -11.16 22.51 -3.77
CA GLY A 29 -10.51 23.79 -4.06
C GLY A 29 -9.04 23.85 -3.65
N GLY A 30 -8.42 22.71 -3.35
CA GLY A 30 -7.01 22.61 -3.01
C GLY A 30 -6.09 22.53 -4.24
N THR A 31 -4.79 22.52 -4.00
CA THR A 31 -3.76 22.28 -5.03
C THR A 31 -2.94 21.05 -4.65
N PRO A 32 -2.96 19.98 -5.45
CA PRO A 32 -2.12 18.80 -5.24
C PRO A 32 -0.62 19.15 -5.29
N VAL A 33 0.24 18.26 -4.81
CA VAL A 33 1.69 18.46 -4.91
C VAL A 33 2.10 18.38 -6.39
N LEU A 34 2.52 19.51 -6.96
CA LEU A 34 2.78 19.65 -8.41
C LEU A 34 4.18 19.21 -8.84
N ASN A 35 5.14 19.22 -7.92
CA ASN A 35 6.54 18.91 -8.22
C ASN A 35 6.98 17.63 -7.48
N PRO A 36 7.46 16.58 -8.19
CA PRO A 36 7.98 15.38 -7.54
C PRO A 36 9.12 15.64 -6.55
N ALA A 37 9.88 16.72 -6.72
CA ALA A 37 10.93 17.11 -5.76
C ALA A 37 10.37 17.46 -4.36
N ASP A 38 9.09 17.79 -4.25
CA ASP A 38 8.42 18.06 -2.98
C ASP A 38 7.88 16.79 -2.29
N TRP A 39 7.81 15.65 -2.98
CA TRP A 39 7.25 14.42 -2.39
C TRP A 39 7.92 14.01 -1.08
N PRO A 40 9.26 14.00 -0.95
CA PRO A 40 9.90 13.62 0.31
C PRO A 40 9.54 14.54 1.49
N ARG A 41 9.10 15.78 1.22
CA ARG A 41 8.69 16.74 2.25
C ARG A 41 7.27 16.48 2.76
N PHE A 42 6.39 15.96 1.91
CA PHE A 42 4.98 15.75 2.23
C PHE A 42 4.62 14.28 2.50
N ALA A 43 5.37 13.35 1.91
CA ALA A 43 5.19 11.92 2.13
C ALA A 43 5.41 11.59 3.61
N ARG A 44 4.44 10.91 4.19
CA ARG A 44 4.54 10.37 5.56
C ARG A 44 5.00 8.91 5.58
N CYS A 45 4.89 8.23 4.45
CA CYS A 45 5.40 6.89 4.25
C CYS A 45 6.82 6.95 3.69
N ALA A 46 7.66 6.02 4.12
CA ALA A 46 9.02 5.91 3.61
C ALA A 46 9.00 5.40 2.16
N TYR A 47 9.98 5.84 1.37
CA TYR A 47 10.27 5.24 0.08
C TYR A 47 11.47 4.30 0.25
N ASP A 48 11.27 3.02 -0.02
CA ASP A 48 12.31 2.00 -0.01
C ASP A 48 12.61 1.57 -1.45
N ALA A 49 13.85 1.78 -1.91
CA ALA A 49 14.27 1.36 -3.24
C ALA A 49 14.47 -0.17 -3.28
N PRO A 50 13.92 -0.90 -4.27
CA PRO A 50 14.05 -2.35 -4.37
C PRO A 50 15.42 -2.76 -4.93
N VAL A 51 16.48 -2.56 -4.14
CA VAL A 51 17.87 -2.87 -4.54
C VAL A 51 18.20 -4.36 -4.48
N ASP A 52 17.49 -5.11 -3.63
CA ASP A 52 17.61 -6.56 -3.52
C ASP A 52 16.38 -7.20 -4.18
N PRO A 53 16.54 -7.94 -5.30
CA PRO A 53 15.43 -8.54 -6.04
C PRO A 53 14.90 -9.82 -5.38
N TYR A 54 15.41 -10.24 -4.21
CA TYR A 54 14.89 -11.43 -3.54
C TYR A 54 13.43 -11.22 -3.12
N VAL A 55 12.56 -12.16 -3.53
CA VAL A 55 11.10 -12.01 -3.40
C VAL A 55 10.65 -11.69 -1.98
N GLU A 56 11.24 -12.32 -0.97
CA GLU A 56 10.88 -12.05 0.43
C GLU A 56 11.24 -10.62 0.86
N VAL A 57 12.35 -10.07 0.37
CA VAL A 57 12.73 -8.68 0.65
C VAL A 57 11.73 -7.72 0.01
N ILE A 58 11.33 -7.99 -1.22
CA ILE A 58 10.30 -7.19 -1.93
C ILE A 58 8.96 -7.27 -1.18
N LEU A 59 8.51 -8.46 -0.77
CA LEU A 59 7.28 -8.62 -0.01
C LEU A 59 7.32 -7.87 1.32
N GLN A 60 8.43 -7.93 2.07
CA GLN A 60 8.60 -7.17 3.31
C GLN A 60 8.58 -5.65 3.09
N GLN A 61 9.15 -5.16 1.98
CA GLN A 61 9.09 -3.74 1.61
C GLN A 61 7.66 -3.30 1.29
N ASN A 62 6.92 -4.09 0.49
CA ASN A 62 5.53 -3.78 0.14
C ASN A 62 4.63 -3.84 1.37
N LEU A 63 4.77 -4.85 2.25
CA LEU A 63 4.02 -4.94 3.50
C LEU A 63 4.18 -3.70 4.40
N LYS A 64 5.40 -3.15 4.46
CA LYS A 64 5.66 -1.90 5.19
C LYS A 64 4.97 -0.70 4.52
N GLY A 65 4.90 -0.68 3.19
CA GLY A 65 4.14 0.26 2.39
C GLY A 65 2.65 0.22 2.74
N GLU A 66 2.02 -0.95 2.60
CA GLU A 66 0.57 -1.12 2.81
C GLU A 66 0.18 -0.75 4.23
N ARG A 67 0.93 -1.21 5.24
CA ARG A 67 0.69 -0.83 6.65
C ARG A 67 0.76 0.67 6.89
N CYS A 68 1.65 1.37 6.18
CA CYS A 68 1.68 2.83 6.26
C CYS A 68 0.44 3.44 5.60
N ALA A 69 0.08 2.99 4.40
CA ALA A 69 -1.08 3.46 3.64
C ALA A 69 -2.40 3.22 4.42
N ILE A 70 -2.62 2.02 4.95
CA ILE A 70 -3.72 1.66 5.86
C ILE A 70 -3.85 2.68 6.99
N GLN A 71 -2.73 2.97 7.68
CA GLN A 71 -2.75 3.94 8.77
C GLN A 71 -3.12 5.35 8.27
N ARG A 72 -2.65 5.76 7.07
CA ARG A 72 -2.99 7.06 6.48
C ARG A 72 -4.47 7.14 6.13
N TYR A 73 -5.02 6.15 5.42
CA TYR A 73 -6.41 6.19 4.98
C TYR A 73 -7.39 6.01 6.12
N LYS A 74 -7.03 5.26 7.17
CA LYS A 74 -7.78 5.24 8.42
C LYS A 74 -7.87 6.62 9.07
N GLU A 75 -6.74 7.34 9.17
CA GLU A 75 -6.74 8.71 9.72
C GLU A 75 -7.61 9.66 8.88
N ILE A 76 -7.60 9.54 7.54
CA ILE A 76 -8.44 10.36 6.65
C ILE A 76 -9.92 10.00 6.82
N ALA A 77 -10.26 8.71 6.86
CA ALA A 77 -11.61 8.24 7.07
C ALA A 77 -12.15 8.73 8.43
N ASP A 78 -11.40 8.55 9.51
CA ASP A 78 -11.78 9.01 10.84
C ASP A 78 -11.96 10.54 10.89
N PHE A 79 -11.07 11.29 10.23
CA PHE A 79 -11.14 12.75 10.19
C PHE A 79 -12.40 13.25 9.46
N THR A 80 -12.79 12.58 8.37
CA THR A 80 -13.88 13.00 7.47
C THR A 80 -15.23 12.40 7.84
N ASN A 81 -15.27 11.43 8.76
CA ASN A 81 -16.49 10.81 9.25
C ASN A 81 -17.49 11.87 9.79
N GLY A 82 -18.71 11.86 9.24
CA GLY A 82 -19.77 12.81 9.59
C GLY A 82 -19.52 14.28 9.18
N LYS A 83 -18.42 14.58 8.48
CA LYS A 83 -18.06 15.94 8.01
C LYS A 83 -18.07 16.05 6.49
N ASP A 84 -17.56 15.02 5.82
CA ASP A 84 -17.47 14.94 4.37
C ASP A 84 -17.66 13.50 3.93
N HIS A 85 -18.90 13.14 3.59
CA HIS A 85 -19.25 11.77 3.20
C HIS A 85 -18.52 11.28 1.95
N THR A 86 -18.24 12.18 1.01
CA THR A 86 -17.55 11.81 -0.23
C THR A 86 -16.08 11.49 0.02
N THR A 87 -15.38 12.34 0.78
CA THR A 87 -13.98 12.05 1.14
C THR A 87 -13.90 10.84 2.08
N HIS A 88 -14.86 10.68 2.99
CA HIS A 88 -14.90 9.51 3.87
C HIS A 88 -15.06 8.22 3.06
N GLN A 89 -16.05 8.16 2.16
CA GLN A 89 -16.27 7.01 1.29
C GLN A 89 -15.01 6.67 0.48
N MET A 90 -14.40 7.67 -0.17
CA MET A 90 -13.15 7.49 -0.91
C MET A 90 -12.05 6.89 -0.04
N ALA A 91 -11.82 7.45 1.15
CA ALA A 91 -10.77 6.95 2.05
C ALA A 91 -11.06 5.52 2.54
N THR A 92 -12.32 5.18 2.83
CA THR A 92 -12.69 3.80 3.22
C THR A 92 -12.60 2.81 2.08
N THR A 93 -12.84 3.22 0.83
CA THR A 93 -12.67 2.37 -0.35
C THR A 93 -11.19 2.02 -0.53
N ILE A 94 -10.32 3.03 -0.53
CA ILE A 94 -8.88 2.79 -0.64
C ILE A 94 -8.39 1.95 0.54
N LEU A 95 -8.80 2.27 1.77
CA LEU A 95 -8.47 1.47 2.95
C LEU A 95 -8.83 -0.02 2.81
N ASN A 96 -9.93 -0.35 2.13
CA ASN A 96 -10.31 -1.74 1.90
C ASN A 96 -9.33 -2.45 0.95
N GLU A 97 -8.96 -1.81 -0.17
CA GLU A 97 -7.98 -2.37 -1.12
C GLU A 97 -6.60 -2.57 -0.44
N GLU A 98 -6.17 -1.61 0.37
CA GLU A 98 -4.90 -1.68 1.11
C GLU A 98 -4.87 -2.82 2.15
N LEU A 99 -6.01 -3.13 2.78
CA LEU A 99 -6.15 -4.27 3.69
C LEU A 99 -6.13 -5.60 2.95
N GLU A 100 -6.69 -5.66 1.73
CA GLU A 100 -6.59 -6.83 0.85
C GLU A 100 -5.13 -7.05 0.44
N HIS A 101 -4.42 -6.00 0.01
CA HIS A 101 -3.00 -6.08 -0.32
C HIS A 101 -2.14 -6.55 0.86
N GLU A 102 -2.37 -6.03 2.08
CA GLU A 102 -1.67 -6.48 3.28
C GLU A 102 -1.87 -7.99 3.51
N GLN A 103 -3.11 -8.47 3.41
CA GLN A 103 -3.45 -9.87 3.61
C GLN A 103 -2.76 -10.78 2.59
N ASP A 104 -2.81 -10.42 1.31
CA ASP A 104 -2.16 -11.20 0.24
C ASP A 104 -0.64 -11.35 0.49
N ILE A 105 0.01 -10.25 0.90
CA ILE A 105 1.44 -10.24 1.19
C ILE A 105 1.77 -11.07 2.44
N GLU A 106 0.97 -10.98 3.50
CA GLU A 106 1.14 -11.79 4.71
C GLU A 106 1.00 -13.29 4.44
N ASP A 107 0.05 -13.67 3.59
CA ASP A 107 -0.16 -15.07 3.20
C ASP A 107 1.05 -15.62 2.43
N TRP A 108 1.59 -14.88 1.46
CA TRP A 108 2.79 -15.30 0.74
C TRP A 108 4.02 -15.40 1.65
N LEU A 109 4.20 -14.46 2.58
CA LEU A 109 5.31 -14.51 3.54
C LEU A 109 5.19 -15.75 4.46
N THR A 110 3.97 -16.08 4.88
CA THR A 110 3.68 -17.26 5.70
C THR A 110 4.00 -18.55 4.94
N ASP A 111 3.60 -18.64 3.67
CA ASP A 111 3.88 -19.79 2.81
C ASP A 111 5.39 -19.96 2.56
N LEU A 112 6.11 -18.85 2.31
CA LEU A 112 7.56 -18.88 2.14
C LEU A 112 8.27 -19.39 3.39
N GLU A 113 7.86 -18.96 4.59
CA GLU A 113 8.46 -19.43 5.83
C GLU A 113 8.19 -20.92 6.05
N ARG A 114 6.95 -21.37 5.83
CA ARG A 114 6.60 -22.80 5.91
C ARG A 114 7.43 -23.65 4.94
N MET A 115 7.60 -23.19 3.69
CA MET A 115 8.45 -23.88 2.72
C MET A 115 9.90 -24.02 3.20
N LYS A 116 10.47 -22.96 3.78
CA LYS A 116 11.84 -23.01 4.33
C LYS A 116 11.94 -23.98 5.51
N GLU A 117 10.96 -23.99 6.41
CA GLU A 117 10.92 -24.92 7.53
C GLU A 117 10.89 -26.37 7.07
N ASP A 118 10.04 -26.68 6.08
CA ASP A 118 9.93 -28.04 5.55
C ASP A 118 11.23 -28.46 4.86
N ILE A 119 11.86 -27.58 4.07
CA ILE A 119 13.19 -27.85 3.49
C ILE A 119 14.25 -28.12 4.56
N LYS A 120 14.24 -27.38 5.68
CA LYS A 120 15.16 -27.63 6.81
C LYS A 120 14.93 -29.01 7.42
N LYS A 121 13.68 -29.44 7.59
CA LYS A 121 13.33 -30.78 8.11
C LYS A 121 13.80 -31.91 7.20
N PHE A 122 13.74 -31.74 5.88
CA PHE A 122 14.22 -32.75 4.93
C PHE A 122 15.74 -32.83 4.79
N ARG A 123 16.46 -31.78 5.21
CA ARG A 123 17.94 -31.72 5.18
C ARG A 123 18.61 -32.20 6.48
N LEU A 124 17.81 -32.46 7.52
CA LEU A 124 18.21 -33.11 8.77
C LEU A 124 17.94 -34.62 8.69
#